data_AF-A0A6M5YLC2-F1
#
_entry.id   AF-A0A6M5YLC2-F1
#
_cell.length_a   1.000
_cell.length_b   1.000
_cell.length_c   1.000
_cell.angle_alpha   90.00
_cell.angle_beta   90.00
_cell.angle_gamma   90.00
#
_symmetry.space_group_name_H-M   'P 1'
#
loop_
_entity.id
_entity.type
_entity.pdbx_description
1 polymer ?
#
loop_
_entity_poly.entity_id
_entity_poly.type
_entity_poly.pdbx_seq_one_letter_code
_entity_poly.pdbx_strand_id
1 'polypeptide(L)' 'MADRMSTRIRYDRIRDNGAKSRTINGSLKRKAQASRTVRMKKLINEGTFPYTPAVQSWLSVQLGIPFTQISEDQAKAAAK' A
#
# COMPACT_ATOMS: atom_id res chain seq x y z
N MET A 1 15.66 6.91 -38.76
CA MET A 1 16.06 7.54 -37.48
C MET A 1 14.84 7.54 -36.58
N ALA A 2 14.94 7.08 -35.33
CA ALA A 2 13.81 7.14 -34.40
C ALA A 2 13.42 8.61 -34.16
N ASP A 3 12.14 8.93 -34.29
CA ASP A 3 11.63 10.28 -34.06
C ASP A 3 11.73 10.60 -32.56
N ARG A 4 12.77 11.35 -32.18
CA ARG A 4 13.04 11.67 -30.77
C ARG A 4 12.31 12.94 -30.43
N MET A 5 11.37 12.84 -29.48
CA MET A 5 10.73 14.02 -28.90
C MET A 5 11.77 15.05 -28.46
N SER A 6 11.53 16.29 -28.86
CA SER A 6 12.32 17.43 -28.41
C SER A 6 12.33 17.53 -26.89
N THR A 7 13.43 18.03 -26.35
CA THR A 7 13.64 18.19 -24.90
C THR A 7 12.52 19.01 -24.26
N ARG A 8 12.02 20.04 -24.94
CA ARG A 8 10.90 20.87 -24.48
C ARG A 8 9.62 20.04 -24.26
N ILE A 9 9.19 19.28 -25.26
CA ILE A 9 7.98 18.44 -25.17
C ILE A 9 8.10 17.41 -24.04
N ARG A 10 9.31 16.89 -23.81
CA ARG A 10 9.58 15.94 -22.72
C ARG A 10 9.34 16.58 -21.35
N TYR A 11 9.85 17.79 -21.12
CA TYR A 11 9.66 18.50 -19.85
C TYR A 11 8.22 18.93 -19.61
N ASP A 12 7.52 19.38 -20.65
CA ASP A 12 6.08 19.72 -20.55
C ASP A 12 5.26 18.49 -20.15
N ARG A 13 5.51 17.34 -20.79
CA ARG A 13 4.87 16.06 -20.44
C ARG A 13 5.17 15.63 -19.00
N ILE A 14 6.41 15.79 -18.52
CA ILE A 14 6.78 15.46 -17.13
C ILE A 14 5.99 16.33 -16.16
N ARG A 15 5.85 17.64 -16.45
CA ARG A 15 5.07 18.57 -15.63
C ARG A 15 3.60 18.16 -15.57
N ASP A 16 2.99 17.87 -16.70
CA ASP A 16 1.58 17.45 -16.81
C ASP A 16 1.32 16.11 -16.11
N ASN A 17 2.21 15.14 -16.31
CA ASN A 17 2.13 13.85 -15.62
C ASN A 17 2.29 14.00 -14.11
N GLY A 18 3.17 14.91 -13.67
CA GLY A 18 3.31 15.27 -12.27
C GLY A 18 2.04 15.87 -11.69
N ALA A 19 1.39 16.78 -12.42
CA ALA A 19 0.10 17.37 -12.01
C ALA A 19 -1.00 16.32 -11.89
N LYS A 20 -1.15 15.44 -12.89
CA LYS A 20 -2.12 14.32 -12.88
C LYS A 20 -1.85 13.33 -11.74
N SER A 21 -0.59 12.99 -11.50
CA SER A 21 -0.20 12.06 -10.44
C SER A 21 -0.56 12.61 -9.04
N ARG A 22 -0.33 13.91 -8.80
CA ARG A 22 -0.66 14.56 -7.52
C ARG A 22 -2.16 14.68 -7.29
N THR A 23 -2.90 15.13 -8.30
CA THR A 23 -4.33 15.43 -8.20
C THR A 23 -5.20 14.17 -8.16
N ILE A 24 -4.93 13.21 -9.06
CA ILE A 24 -5.79 12.03 -9.25
C ILE A 24 -5.19 10.80 -8.55
N ASN A 25 -3.93 10.46 -8.84
CA ASN A 25 -3.39 9.20 -8.34
C ASN A 25 -3.16 9.22 -6.82
N GLY A 26 -2.88 10.38 -6.23
CA GLY A 26 -2.70 10.51 -4.78
C GLY A 26 -3.95 10.14 -3.97
N SER A 27 -5.13 10.58 -4.42
CA SER A 27 -6.40 10.22 -3.76
C SER A 27 -6.74 8.74 -3.95
N LEU A 28 -6.55 8.21 -5.16
CA LEU A 28 -6.76 6.80 -5.47
C LEU A 28 -5.84 5.87 -4.66
N LYS A 29 -4.56 6.22 -4.53
CA LYS A 29 -3.59 5.46 -3.71
C LYS A 29 -3.98 5.46 -2.24
N ARG A 30 -4.38 6.61 -1.68
CA ARG A 30 -4.86 6.70 -0.29
C ARG A 30 -6.11 5.86 -0.06
N LYS A 31 -7.08 5.92 -0.99
CA LYS A 31 -8.29 5.09 -0.94
C LYS A 31 -7.96 3.60 -0.99
N ALA A 32 -7.10 3.19 -1.92
CA ALA A 32 -6.68 1.80 -2.05
C ALA A 32 -5.96 1.29 -0.79
N GLN A 33 -5.10 2.12 -0.19
CA GLN A 33 -4.44 1.81 1.07
C GLN A 33 -5.46 1.64 2.21
N ALA A 34 -6.42 2.57 2.34
CA ALA A 34 -7.48 2.47 3.34
C ALA A 34 -8.33 1.21 3.16
N SER A 35 -8.75 0.89 1.91
CA SER A 35 -9.46 -0.35 1.61
C SER A 35 -8.64 -1.59 1.95
N ARG A 36 -7.33 -1.59 1.70
CA ARG A 36 -6.44 -2.70 2.09
C ARG A 36 -6.40 -2.85 3.60
N THR A 37 -6.22 -1.76 4.35
CA THR A 37 -6.22 -1.78 5.81
C THR A 37 -7.52 -2.37 6.36
N VAL A 38 -8.68 -1.90 5.88
CA VAL A 38 -9.98 -2.44 6.29
C VAL A 38 -10.09 -3.94 6.01
N ARG A 39 -9.66 -4.39 4.82
CA ARG A 39 -9.67 -5.80 4.45
C ARG A 39 -8.77 -6.64 5.36
N MET A 40 -7.56 -6.17 5.66
CA MET A 40 -6.62 -6.91 6.54
C MET A 40 -7.14 -6.98 7.98
N LYS A 41 -7.69 -5.88 8.51
CA LYS A 41 -8.35 -5.86 9.83
C LYS A 41 -9.51 -6.86 9.90
N LYS A 42 -10.34 -6.91 8.86
CA LYS A 42 -11.43 -7.90 8.76
C LYS A 42 -10.91 -9.34 8.81
N LEU A 43 -9.86 -9.65 8.04
CA LEU A 43 -9.26 -10.99 8.03
C LEU A 43 -8.63 -11.39 9.38
N ILE A 44 -8.13 -10.42 10.15
CA ILE A 44 -7.60 -10.67 11.51
C ILE A 44 -8.74 -10.97 12.48
N ASN A 45 -9.86 -10.27 12.37
CA ASN A 45 -11.02 -10.47 13.25
C ASN A 45 -11.77 -11.78 12.96
N GLU A 46 -11.85 -12.19 11.69
CA GLU A 46 -12.54 -13.42 11.27
C GLU A 46 -11.64 -14.66 11.29
N GLY A 47 -10.33 -14.47 11.17
CA GLY A 47 -9.36 -15.54 11.07
C GLY A 47 -8.87 -16.05 12.41
N THR A 48 -8.25 -17.22 12.39
CA THR A 48 -7.52 -17.79 13.52
C THR A 48 -6.01 -17.65 13.33
N PHE A 49 -5.28 -17.56 14.44
CA PHE A 49 -3.83 -17.57 14.41
C PHE A 49 -3.33 -19.01 14.15
N PRO A 50 -2.30 -19.22 13.30
CA PRO A 50 -1.56 -18.25 12.50
C PRO A 50 -2.31 -17.83 11.22
N TYR A 51 -2.27 -16.53 10.90
CA TYR A 51 -2.99 -15.98 9.75
C TYR A 51 -2.38 -16.41 8.40
N THR A 52 -3.10 -16.12 7.31
CA THR A 52 -2.58 -16.35 5.94
C THR A 52 -1.30 -15.53 5.67
N PRO A 53 -0.38 -16.02 4.81
CA PRO A 53 0.90 -15.34 4.53
C PRO A 53 0.76 -13.86 4.13
N ALA A 54 -0.33 -13.49 3.46
CA ALA A 54 -0.62 -12.10 3.08
C ALA A 54 -0.86 -11.20 4.31
N VAL A 55 -1.56 -11.71 5.32
CA VAL A 55 -1.81 -11.02 6.59
C VAL A 55 -0.55 -10.99 7.43
N GLN A 56 0.23 -12.08 7.46
CA GLN A 56 1.51 -12.14 8.18
C GLN A 56 2.52 -11.10 7.66
N SER A 57 2.68 -11.02 6.34
CA SER A 57 3.54 -10.02 5.69
C SER A 57 3.04 -8.60 5.98
N TRP A 58 1.73 -8.37 5.92
CA TRP A 58 1.14 -7.08 6.24
C TRP A 58 1.36 -6.67 7.70
N LEU A 59 1.15 -7.58 8.66
CA LEU A 59 1.42 -7.35 10.08
C LEU A 59 2.90 -7.04 10.34
N SER A 60 3.81 -7.75 9.66
CA SER A 60 5.25 -7.50 9.80
C SER A 60 5.63 -6.10 9.34
N VAL A 61 5.05 -5.63 8.23
CA VAL A 61 5.26 -4.27 7.74
C VAL A 61 4.64 -3.22 8.67
N GLN A 62 3.46 -3.50 9.23
CA GLN A 62 2.75 -2.57 10.10
C GLN A 62 3.43 -2.40 11.47
N LEU A 63 3.98 -3.48 12.02
CA LEU A 63 4.63 -3.48 13.33
C LEU A 63 6.16 -3.30 13.26
N GLY A 64 6.76 -3.44 12.08
CA GLY A 64 8.21 -3.32 11.90
C GLY A 64 9.03 -4.49 12.44
N ILE A 65 8.37 -5.62 12.73
CA ILE A 65 8.95 -6.81 13.39
C ILE A 65 8.60 -8.05 12.54
N PRO A 66 9.48 -9.05 12.40
CA PRO A 66 9.14 -10.29 11.68
C PRO A 66 7.97 -11.03 12.34
N PHE A 67 7.10 -11.66 11.52
CA PHE A 67 5.92 -12.38 12.02
C PHE A 67 6.22 -13.48 13.04
N THR A 68 7.40 -14.10 12.96
CA THR A 68 7.85 -15.11 13.93
C THR A 68 7.94 -14.59 15.37
N GLN A 69 8.02 -13.27 15.57
CA GLN A 69 8.10 -12.62 16.88
C GLN A 69 6.78 -11.93 17.27
N ILE A 70 5.75 -11.97 16.42
CA ILE A 70 4.46 -11.32 16.67
C ILE A 70 3.55 -12.28 17.45
N SER A 71 3.06 -11.83 18.61
CA SER A 71 2.04 -12.57 19.36
C SER A 71 0.63 -12.35 18.79
N GLU A 72 -0.29 -13.27 19.10
CA GLU A 72 -1.69 -13.14 18.69
C GLU A 72 -2.32 -11.84 19.23
N ASP A 73 -2.00 -11.47 20.46
CA ASP A 73 -2.50 -10.25 21.10
C ASP A 73 -2.00 -8.99 20.39
N GLN A 74 -0.73 -8.97 19.96
CA GLN A 74 -0.18 -7.86 19.17
C GLN A 74 -0.85 -7.75 17.80
N ALA A 75 -1.15 -8.88 17.16
CA ALA A 75 -1.85 -8.89 15.89
C ALA A 75 -3.30 -8.37 16.01
N LYS A 76 -4.01 -8.75 17.08
CA LYS A 76 -5.36 -8.25 17.38
C LYS A 76 -5.35 -6.77 17.79
N ALA A 77 -4.33 -6.32 18.52
CA ALA A 77 -4.15 -4.91 18.86
C ALA A 77 -3.95 -4.06 17.61
N ALA A 78 -3.21 -4.54 16.60
CA ALA A 78 -3.06 -3.88 15.31
C ALA A 78 -4.36 -3.82 14.48
N ALA A 79 -5.34 -4.67 14.79
CA ALA A 79 -6.63 -4.72 14.11
C ALA A 79 -7.70 -3.78 14.71
N LYS A 80 -7.55 -3.36 15.97
CA LYS A 80 -8.35 -2.26 16.56
C LYS A 80 -8.10 -0.97 15.79
#